data_AF-A0A9D8HK83-F1
#
_entry.id   AF-A0A9D8HK83-F1
#
_cell.length_a   1.000
_cell.length_b   1.000
_cell.length_c   1.000
_cell.angle_alpha   90.00
_cell.angle_beta   90.00
_cell.angle_gamma   90.00
#
_symmetry.space_group_name_H-M   'P 1'
#
loop_
_entity.id
_entity.type
_entity.pdbx_description
1 polymer ?
#
loop_
_entity_poly.entity_id
_entity_poly.type
_entity_poly.pdbx_seq_one_letter_code
_entity_poly.pdbx_strand_id
1 'polypeptide(L)'
;MLLPMPVVYAHQPVAITDAHTSAKAGPIMVDGTVSFAMRVNFTKANQERGFRISLEEDELLNFEYLIIDRTPENRLATSKLPVVTITAPDGTKQVIKLNERSKFYEPYGKTNYLFLSRFSQTAKAGIYEFSIKSKGKAGITVSTGSKEVRGEIYQPKQCPVAQPTSPVVITNAQAATLVGMKKQSAISCIQSLGGITRVAQEDGQFFPLTKDYRTDRVDLFITKGVITQVSVG
;
A
#
# COMPACT_ATOMS: atom_id res chain seq x y z
N MET A 1 -41.55 6.49 8.15
CA MET A 1 -40.60 6.60 7.01
C MET A 1 -39.25 6.16 7.54
N LEU A 2 -38.83 4.90 7.31
CA LEU A 2 -37.48 4.48 7.67
C LEU A 2 -36.50 5.16 6.71
N LEU A 3 -35.58 5.96 7.23
CA LEU A 3 -34.43 6.43 6.46
C LEU A 3 -33.66 5.20 5.97
N PRO A 4 -33.23 5.14 4.69
CA PRO A 4 -32.32 4.10 4.25
C PRO A 4 -31.07 4.19 5.12
N MET A 5 -30.70 3.09 5.79
CA MET A 5 -29.42 3.00 6.47
C MET A 5 -28.33 3.36 5.46
N PRO A 6 -27.34 4.19 5.83
CA PRO A 6 -26.20 4.42 4.95
C PRO A 6 -25.62 3.04 4.60
N VAL A 7 -25.42 2.79 3.31
CA VAL A 7 -24.74 1.59 2.86
C VAL A 7 -23.35 1.65 3.48
N VAL A 8 -23.15 0.90 4.57
CA VAL A 8 -21.82 0.71 5.15
C VAL A 8 -21.05 -0.05 4.09
N TYR A 9 -20.12 0.65 3.44
CA TYR A 9 -19.30 0.06 2.40
C TYR A 9 -18.26 -0.78 3.12
N ALA A 10 -18.59 -2.05 3.41
CA ALA A 10 -17.80 -2.90 4.29
C ALA A 10 -16.33 -3.06 3.84
N HIS A 11 -16.01 -2.80 2.57
CA HIS A 11 -14.62 -2.69 2.10
C HIS A 11 -14.50 -1.71 0.93
N GLN A 12 -13.73 -0.62 1.06
CA GLN A 12 -13.50 0.28 -0.06
C GLN A 12 -12.67 -0.42 -1.16
N PRO A 13 -13.18 -0.50 -2.41
CA PRO A 13 -12.48 -1.23 -3.46
C PRO A 13 -11.34 -0.36 -3.99
N VAL A 14 -10.17 -0.97 -4.16
CA VAL A 14 -9.04 -0.30 -4.83
C VAL A 14 -8.63 -1.07 -6.07
N ALA A 15 -8.56 -0.35 -7.19
CA ALA A 15 -8.12 -0.92 -8.46
C ALA A 15 -6.60 -1.17 -8.43
N ILE A 16 -6.19 -2.43 -8.54
CA ILE A 16 -4.79 -2.82 -8.74
C ILE A 16 -4.63 -3.42 -10.14
N THR A 17 -4.11 -2.61 -11.07
CA THR A 17 -4.03 -2.93 -12.49
C THR A 17 -2.61 -3.30 -12.91
N ASP A 18 -2.41 -3.62 -14.19
CA ASP A 18 -1.10 -3.90 -14.78
C ASP A 18 -0.11 -2.74 -14.82
N ALA A 19 -0.58 -1.51 -14.57
CA ALA A 19 0.29 -0.36 -14.34
C ALA A 19 1.07 -0.44 -13.02
N HIS A 20 0.55 -1.14 -12.00
CA HIS A 20 1.14 -1.19 -10.66
C HIS A 20 2.19 -2.29 -10.53
N THR A 21 3.21 -2.26 -11.39
CA THR A 21 4.20 -3.35 -11.56
C THR A 21 5.13 -3.63 -10.38
N SER A 22 5.03 -2.86 -9.30
CA SER A 22 5.73 -3.03 -8.02
C SER A 22 4.96 -2.29 -6.92
N ALA A 23 5.30 -2.52 -5.65
CA ALA A 23 4.68 -1.78 -4.53
C ALA A 23 4.85 -0.26 -4.67
N LYS A 24 6.06 0.20 -5.03
CA LYS A 24 6.38 1.62 -5.26
C LYS A 24 5.65 2.24 -6.46
N ALA A 25 5.29 1.42 -7.44
CA ALA A 25 4.46 1.82 -8.58
C ALA A 25 2.96 1.65 -8.33
N GLY A 26 2.56 1.23 -7.12
CA GLY A 26 1.17 1.05 -6.72
C GLY A 26 0.62 2.22 -5.91
N PRO A 27 -0.72 2.24 -5.74
CA PRO A 27 -1.40 3.22 -4.89
C PRO A 27 -0.99 3.04 -3.42
N ILE A 28 -1.23 4.09 -2.64
CA ILE A 28 -0.97 4.14 -1.19
C ILE A 28 -2.31 4.33 -0.48
N MET A 29 -2.71 3.39 0.36
CA MET A 29 -3.81 3.59 1.31
C MET A 29 -3.27 4.42 2.48
N VAL A 30 -3.82 5.61 2.67
CA VAL A 30 -3.25 6.62 3.61
C VAL A 30 -3.42 6.20 5.07
N ASP A 31 -4.48 5.46 5.38
CA ASP A 31 -4.70 4.82 6.67
C ASP A 31 -4.84 3.30 6.45
N GLY A 32 -3.84 2.53 6.85
CA GLY A 32 -3.79 1.07 6.70
C GLY A 32 -4.76 0.31 7.61
N THR A 33 -5.38 0.99 8.57
CA THR A 33 -6.42 0.41 9.44
C THR A 33 -7.81 0.49 8.83
N VAL A 34 -8.01 1.33 7.82
CA VAL A 34 -9.26 1.37 7.04
C VAL A 34 -9.38 0.13 6.16
N SER A 35 -10.60 -0.42 6.09
CA SER A 35 -10.84 -1.65 5.37
C SER A 35 -10.88 -1.42 3.86
N PHE A 36 -9.86 -1.93 3.16
CA PHE A 36 -9.75 -1.92 1.71
C PHE A 36 -9.78 -3.34 1.15
N ALA A 37 -10.39 -3.50 -0.03
CA ALA A 37 -10.36 -4.75 -0.79
C ALA A 37 -9.81 -4.51 -2.19
N MET A 38 -8.87 -5.35 -2.61
CA MET A 38 -8.20 -5.25 -3.90
C MET A 38 -8.32 -6.57 -4.66
N ARG A 39 -9.04 -6.51 -5.78
CA ARG A 39 -9.05 -7.61 -6.75
C ARG A 39 -7.84 -7.47 -7.67
N VAL A 40 -7.01 -8.50 -7.71
CA VAL A 40 -5.75 -8.51 -8.46
C VAL A 40 -5.77 -9.67 -9.45
N ASN A 41 -5.55 -9.38 -10.74
CA ASN A 41 -5.61 -10.37 -11.80
C ASN A 41 -4.28 -10.49 -12.54
N PHE A 42 -3.91 -11.74 -12.86
CA PHE A 42 -2.70 -12.11 -13.56
C PHE A 42 -3.02 -13.01 -14.75
N THR A 43 -2.35 -12.77 -15.87
CA THR A 43 -2.54 -13.52 -17.12
C THR A 43 -1.44 -14.56 -17.36
N LYS A 44 -0.27 -14.40 -16.73
CA LYS A 44 0.87 -15.32 -16.84
C LYS A 44 1.72 -15.29 -15.57
N ALA A 45 2.68 -16.21 -15.47
CA ALA A 45 3.66 -16.23 -14.38
C ALA A 45 4.61 -15.02 -14.42
N ASN A 46 5.22 -14.71 -13.29
CA ASN A 46 6.22 -13.63 -13.11
C ASN A 46 5.70 -12.22 -13.38
N GLN A 47 4.39 -12.02 -13.42
CA GLN A 47 3.81 -10.68 -13.33
C GLN A 47 3.80 -10.25 -11.87
N GLU A 48 4.10 -8.98 -11.63
CA GLU A 48 4.06 -8.38 -10.31
C GLU A 48 3.00 -7.29 -10.25
N ARG A 49 2.34 -7.21 -9.10
CA ARG A 49 1.43 -6.15 -8.72
C ARG A 49 1.81 -5.69 -7.33
N GLY A 50 1.61 -4.43 -7.01
CA GLY A 50 1.82 -4.00 -5.64
C GLY A 50 1.02 -2.77 -5.26
N PHE A 51 1.03 -2.50 -3.97
CA PHE A 51 0.44 -1.34 -3.34
C PHE A 51 1.18 -1.08 -2.02
N ARG A 52 0.83 0.02 -1.37
CA ARG A 52 1.39 0.45 -0.09
C ARG A 52 0.27 0.82 0.86
N ILE A 53 0.52 0.68 2.15
CA ILE A 53 -0.34 1.26 3.18
C ILE A 53 0.55 2.02 4.18
N SER A 54 0.02 3.08 4.79
CA SER A 54 0.65 3.75 5.92
C SER A 54 0.02 3.26 7.21
N LEU A 55 0.83 2.94 8.20
CA LEU A 55 0.39 2.62 9.55
C LEU A 55 1.19 3.47 10.54
N GLU A 56 0.57 3.80 11.66
CA GLU A 56 1.25 4.38 12.81
C GLU A 56 1.79 3.28 13.74
N GLU A 57 2.63 3.68 14.70
CA GLU A 57 3.13 2.75 15.73
C GLU A 57 1.95 2.16 16.52
N ASP A 58 2.07 0.89 16.88
CA ASP A 58 1.08 0.13 17.67
C ASP A 58 -0.28 -0.11 16.97
N GLU A 59 -0.50 0.41 15.76
CA GLU A 59 -1.65 0.03 14.94
C GLU A 59 -1.57 -1.44 14.50
N LEU A 60 -2.71 -1.99 14.07
CA LEU A 60 -2.76 -3.37 13.64
C LEU A 60 -2.64 -3.46 12.12
N LEU A 61 -1.51 -3.99 11.64
CA LEU A 61 -1.39 -4.49 10.28
C LEU A 61 -2.29 -5.72 10.15
N ASN A 62 -3.47 -5.56 9.56
CA ASN A 62 -4.35 -6.65 9.18
C ASN A 62 -4.23 -6.91 7.67
N PHE A 63 -4.05 -8.18 7.29
CA PHE A 63 -3.99 -8.60 5.89
C PHE A 63 -4.73 -9.92 5.70
N GLU A 64 -5.57 -10.00 4.67
CA GLU A 64 -6.23 -11.25 4.29
C GLU A 64 -6.02 -11.57 2.82
N TYR A 65 -5.95 -12.87 2.53
CA TYR A 65 -5.83 -13.41 1.19
C TYR A 65 -7.04 -14.28 0.90
N LEU A 66 -7.76 -13.94 -0.17
CA LEU A 66 -8.93 -14.66 -0.64
C LEU A 66 -8.85 -15.01 -2.13
N ILE A 67 -9.63 -16.01 -2.53
CA ILE A 67 -9.97 -16.29 -3.93
C ILE A 67 -11.48 -16.45 -4.04
N ILE A 68 -12.05 -16.15 -5.22
CA ILE A 68 -13.46 -16.42 -5.46
C ILE A 68 -13.68 -17.93 -5.46
N ASP A 69 -14.70 -18.42 -4.75
CA ASP A 69 -15.09 -19.83 -4.72
C ASP A 69 -15.83 -20.23 -6.00
N ARG A 70 -15.16 -20.13 -7.14
CA ARG A 70 -15.63 -20.64 -8.43
C ARG A 70 -14.46 -21.04 -9.32
N THR A 71 -14.74 -21.86 -10.33
CA THR A 71 -13.76 -22.24 -11.35
C THR A 71 -13.36 -21.00 -12.18
N PRO A 72 -12.07 -20.83 -12.54
CA PRO A 72 -10.94 -21.71 -12.24
C PRO A 72 -10.27 -21.48 -10.88
N GLU A 73 -10.49 -20.33 -10.22
CA GLU A 73 -9.75 -19.92 -9.02
C GLU A 73 -9.79 -20.96 -7.90
N ASN A 74 -10.96 -21.49 -7.58
CA ASN A 74 -11.12 -22.43 -6.46
C ASN A 74 -10.45 -23.79 -6.69
N ARG A 75 -10.08 -24.13 -7.93
CA ARG A 75 -9.34 -25.36 -8.26
C ARG A 75 -7.83 -25.19 -8.26
N LEU A 76 -7.32 -23.96 -8.13
CA LEU A 76 -5.88 -23.72 -8.10
C LEU A 76 -5.27 -24.33 -6.83
N ALA A 77 -4.25 -25.15 -7.00
CA ALA A 77 -3.39 -25.60 -5.90
C ALA A 77 -2.65 -24.39 -5.30
N THR A 78 -2.39 -24.43 -3.99
CA THR A 78 -1.70 -23.34 -3.27
C THR A 78 -0.36 -22.96 -3.91
N SER A 79 0.39 -23.94 -4.44
CA SER A 79 1.67 -23.72 -5.12
C SER A 79 1.57 -22.98 -6.47
N LYS A 80 0.36 -22.86 -7.03
CA LYS A 80 0.08 -22.13 -8.28
C LYS A 80 -0.48 -20.73 -8.05
N LEU A 81 -0.76 -20.37 -6.79
CA LEU A 81 -1.30 -19.07 -6.44
C LEU A 81 -0.19 -18.00 -6.39
N PRO A 82 -0.54 -16.73 -6.64
CA PRO A 82 0.37 -15.61 -6.42
C PRO A 82 0.93 -15.59 -4.99
N VAL A 83 2.19 -15.20 -4.88
CA VAL A 83 2.89 -15.05 -3.59
C VAL A 83 2.84 -13.59 -3.18
N VAL A 84 2.39 -13.33 -1.96
CA VAL A 84 2.41 -11.99 -1.36
C VAL A 84 3.62 -11.88 -0.43
N THR A 85 4.41 -10.82 -0.61
CA THR A 85 5.50 -10.43 0.29
C THR A 85 5.18 -9.05 0.84
N ILE A 86 5.14 -8.94 2.17
CA ILE A 86 5.02 -7.66 2.89
C ILE A 86 6.43 -7.24 3.28
N THR A 87 6.80 -6.00 2.99
CA THR A 87 8.03 -5.37 3.47
C THR A 87 7.65 -4.27 4.46
N ALA A 88 8.14 -4.37 5.69
CA ALA A 88 7.93 -3.39 6.75
C ALA A 88 8.78 -2.12 6.53
N PRO A 89 8.50 -1.02 7.26
CA PRO A 89 9.24 0.24 7.13
C PRO A 89 10.75 0.10 7.39
N ASP A 90 11.15 -0.86 8.22
CA ASP A 90 12.56 -1.16 8.53
C ASP A 90 13.24 -2.08 7.49
N GLY A 91 12.53 -2.46 6.43
CA GLY A 91 13.02 -3.35 5.37
C GLY A 91 12.83 -4.84 5.65
N THR A 92 12.31 -5.22 6.83
CA THR A 92 12.03 -6.63 7.16
C THR A 92 10.97 -7.19 6.20
N LYS A 93 11.22 -8.38 5.66
CA LYS A 93 10.32 -9.03 4.70
C LYS A 93 9.62 -10.23 5.31
N GLN A 94 8.30 -10.30 5.11
CA GLN A 94 7.45 -11.42 5.46
C GLN A 94 6.76 -11.96 4.20
N VAL A 95 6.97 -13.24 3.89
CA VAL A 95 6.19 -13.94 2.85
C VAL A 95 4.93 -14.50 3.49
N ILE A 96 3.77 -14.19 2.92
CA ILE A 96 2.48 -14.67 3.45
C ILE A 96 2.31 -16.15 3.17
N LYS A 97 2.11 -16.92 4.23
CA LYS A 97 1.88 -18.36 4.17
C LYS A 97 0.39 -18.64 3.97
N LEU A 98 0.06 -19.33 2.89
CA LEU A 98 -1.30 -19.80 2.63
C LEU A 98 -1.52 -21.14 3.38
N ASN A 99 -2.13 -21.07 4.57
CA ASN A 99 -2.25 -22.18 5.52
C ASN A 99 -3.71 -22.60 5.80
N GLU A 100 -4.67 -21.98 5.13
CA GLU A 100 -6.09 -22.32 5.26
C GLU A 100 -6.80 -22.42 3.92
N ARG A 101 -8.03 -22.92 3.94
CA ARG A 101 -8.99 -22.89 2.83
C ARG A 101 -10.41 -22.99 3.37
N SER A 102 -10.90 -21.91 3.98
CA SER A 102 -12.23 -21.86 4.60
C SER A 102 -13.21 -21.04 3.77
N LYS A 103 -14.47 -21.48 3.70
CA LYS A 103 -15.54 -20.77 2.99
C LYS A 103 -15.92 -19.48 3.69
N PHE A 104 -16.20 -18.45 2.90
CA PHE A 104 -16.72 -17.17 3.36
C PHE A 104 -17.73 -16.65 2.35
N TYR A 105 -18.91 -16.27 2.81
CA TYR A 105 -19.90 -15.59 1.98
C TYR A 105 -19.87 -14.10 2.33
N GLU A 106 -19.52 -13.28 1.33
CA GLU A 106 -19.51 -11.82 1.46
C GLU A 106 -20.92 -11.29 1.10
N PRO A 107 -21.68 -10.74 2.06
CA PRO A 107 -23.11 -10.47 1.86
C PRO A 107 -23.44 -9.31 0.91
N TYR A 108 -22.58 -8.28 0.83
CA TYR A 108 -22.89 -7.05 0.08
C TYR A 108 -22.68 -7.24 -1.41
N GLY A 109 -21.51 -7.75 -1.81
CA GLY A 109 -21.19 -8.16 -3.18
C GLY A 109 -21.69 -9.56 -3.54
N LYS A 110 -22.37 -10.25 -2.61
CA LYS A 110 -23.00 -11.58 -2.78
C LYS A 110 -22.04 -12.60 -3.39
N THR A 111 -20.77 -12.54 -3.00
CA THR A 111 -19.70 -13.36 -3.58
C THR A 111 -19.23 -14.40 -2.58
N ASN A 112 -19.15 -15.65 -3.02
CA ASN A 112 -18.51 -16.71 -2.24
C ASN A 112 -17.00 -16.63 -2.45
N TYR A 113 -16.26 -16.65 -1.35
CA TYR A 113 -14.81 -16.66 -1.30
C TYR A 113 -14.29 -17.88 -0.53
N LEU A 114 -13.02 -18.18 -0.77
CA LEU A 114 -12.20 -19.01 0.10
C LEU A 114 -11.12 -18.12 0.72
N PHE A 115 -11.09 -18.02 2.05
CA PHE A 115 -9.92 -17.50 2.77
C PHE A 115 -8.78 -18.49 2.65
N LEU A 116 -7.59 -18.00 2.32
CA LEU A 116 -6.38 -18.81 2.22
C LEU A 116 -5.30 -18.41 3.22
N SER A 117 -5.38 -17.20 3.76
CA SER A 117 -4.55 -16.69 4.85
C SER A 117 -5.22 -15.49 5.50
N ARG A 118 -5.07 -15.40 6.82
CA ARG A 118 -5.34 -14.21 7.62
C ARG A 118 -4.11 -13.93 8.47
N PHE A 119 -3.53 -12.75 8.29
CA PHE A 119 -2.29 -12.32 8.93
C PHE A 119 -2.56 -11.05 9.72
N SER A 120 -2.02 -10.99 10.93
CA SER A 120 -2.03 -9.77 11.73
C SER A 120 -0.71 -9.58 12.47
N GLN A 121 -0.30 -8.33 12.65
CA GLN A 121 0.88 -7.96 13.41
C GLN A 121 0.74 -6.53 13.94
N THR A 122 1.26 -6.25 15.14
CA THR A 122 1.46 -4.87 15.60
C THR A 122 2.44 -4.16 14.68
N ALA A 123 2.06 -2.98 14.21
CA ALA A 123 2.78 -2.22 13.22
C ALA A 123 3.86 -1.34 13.85
N LYS A 124 4.92 -1.11 13.08
CA LYS A 124 5.83 0.02 13.26
C LYS A 124 5.32 1.18 12.43
N ALA A 125 5.53 2.41 12.89
CA ALA A 125 5.17 3.58 12.11
C ALA A 125 5.87 3.58 10.73
N GLY A 126 5.11 3.80 9.66
CA GLY A 126 5.63 3.98 8.31
C GLY A 126 4.86 3.26 7.21
N ILE A 127 5.53 3.13 6.06
CA ILE A 127 4.97 2.52 4.86
C ILE A 127 5.29 1.03 4.80
N TYR A 128 4.25 0.23 4.71
CA TYR A 128 4.35 -1.18 4.37
C TYR A 128 4.17 -1.36 2.86
N GLU A 129 5.08 -2.10 2.24
CA GLU A 129 5.06 -2.41 0.81
C GLU A 129 4.55 -3.84 0.57
N PHE A 130 3.54 -3.99 -0.27
CA PHE A 130 2.97 -5.28 -0.64
C PHE A 130 3.33 -5.60 -2.09
N SER A 131 4.14 -6.64 -2.28
CA SER A 131 4.47 -7.19 -3.60
C SER A 131 3.73 -8.52 -3.81
N ILE A 132 3.01 -8.63 -4.92
CA ILE A 132 2.21 -9.79 -5.28
C ILE A 132 2.74 -10.33 -6.61
N LYS A 133 3.42 -11.47 -6.56
CA LYS A 133 4.05 -12.10 -7.73
C LYS A 133 3.31 -13.35 -8.17
N SER A 134 2.83 -13.38 -9.41
CA SER A 134 2.09 -14.51 -9.95
C SER A 134 2.99 -15.73 -10.25
N LYS A 135 2.41 -16.92 -10.04
CA LYS A 135 2.99 -18.21 -10.46
C LYS A 135 2.37 -18.76 -11.75
N GLY A 136 1.36 -18.07 -12.28
CA GLY A 136 0.59 -18.44 -13.46
C GLY A 136 -0.61 -17.51 -13.61
N LYS A 137 -1.56 -17.88 -14.47
CA LYS A 137 -2.85 -17.19 -14.56
C LYS A 137 -3.63 -17.41 -13.26
N ALA A 138 -4.01 -16.33 -12.58
CA ALA A 138 -4.76 -16.37 -11.35
C ALA A 138 -5.44 -15.03 -11.10
N GLY A 139 -6.61 -15.05 -10.46
CA GLY A 139 -7.24 -13.86 -9.90
C GLY A 139 -7.41 -14.04 -8.40
N ILE A 140 -6.91 -13.09 -7.61
CA ILE A 140 -6.97 -13.12 -6.15
C ILE A 140 -7.65 -11.87 -5.62
N THR A 141 -8.15 -11.95 -4.39
CA THR A 141 -8.60 -10.77 -3.65
C THR A 141 -7.74 -10.68 -2.40
N VAL A 142 -7.22 -9.49 -2.12
CA VAL A 142 -6.52 -9.23 -0.87
C VAL A 142 -7.21 -8.07 -0.16
N SER A 143 -7.15 -8.05 1.16
CA SER A 143 -7.71 -6.97 1.97
C SER A 143 -6.70 -6.51 3.01
N THR A 144 -6.85 -5.25 3.44
CA THR A 144 -6.12 -4.68 4.58
C THR A 144 -7.07 -3.90 5.47
N GLY A 145 -6.72 -3.77 6.74
CA GLY A 145 -7.49 -2.97 7.70
C GLY A 145 -8.86 -3.56 8.07
N SER A 146 -9.55 -2.89 8.99
CA SER A 146 -10.81 -3.37 9.57
C SER A 146 -11.83 -2.25 9.84
N LYS A 147 -11.44 -0.98 9.82
CA LYS A 147 -12.36 0.15 10.01
C LYS A 147 -13.20 0.33 8.74
N GLU A 148 -14.50 0.14 8.83
CA GLU A 148 -15.45 0.29 7.70
C GLU A 148 -15.85 1.77 7.48
N VAL A 149 -14.84 2.61 7.22
CA VAL A 149 -15.01 4.04 6.91
C VAL A 149 -14.41 4.34 5.54
N ARG A 150 -14.76 5.49 4.95
CA ARG A 150 -14.14 5.94 3.70
C ARG A 150 -12.68 6.29 3.95
N GLY A 151 -11.78 5.63 3.24
CA GLY A 151 -10.35 5.88 3.28
C GLY A 151 -9.84 6.73 2.12
N GLU A 152 -8.72 7.40 2.35
CA GLU A 152 -8.00 8.17 1.34
C GLU A 152 -6.95 7.30 0.64
N ILE A 153 -6.79 7.53 -0.66
CA ILE A 153 -5.85 6.78 -1.51
C ILE A 153 -5.03 7.77 -2.31
N TYR A 154 -3.70 7.66 -2.21
CA TYR A 154 -2.78 8.39 -3.06
C TYR A 154 -2.28 7.55 -4.22
N GLN A 155 -2.07 8.23 -5.35
CA GLN A 155 -1.47 7.63 -6.53
C GLN A 155 0.06 7.81 -6.48
N PRO A 156 0.82 6.82 -6.98
CA PRO A 156 2.28 6.94 -7.07
C PRO A 156 2.67 8.04 -8.05
N LYS A 157 3.78 8.72 -7.78
CA LYS A 157 4.34 9.79 -8.64
C LYS A 157 3.42 10.98 -8.84
N GLN A 158 2.42 11.14 -7.98
CA GLN A 158 1.48 12.26 -8.02
C GLN A 158 1.55 13.01 -6.69
N CYS A 159 1.63 14.33 -6.77
CA CYS A 159 1.55 15.15 -5.57
C CYS A 159 0.13 15.04 -4.98
N PRO A 160 -0.02 14.68 -3.69
CA PRO A 160 -1.34 14.63 -3.07
C PRO A 160 -1.91 16.04 -2.96
N VAL A 161 -3.23 16.15 -3.15
CA VAL A 161 -3.95 17.41 -2.93
C VAL A 161 -4.33 17.45 -1.45
N ALA A 162 -3.46 17.98 -0.62
CA ALA A 162 -3.68 18.18 0.81
C ALA A 162 -3.36 19.63 1.20
N GLN A 163 -4.11 20.17 2.16
CA GLN A 163 -3.80 21.50 2.70
C GLN A 163 -2.65 21.40 3.70
N PRO A 164 -1.71 22.35 3.71
CA PRO A 164 -0.70 22.45 4.75
C PRO A 164 -1.35 22.56 6.13
N THR A 165 -0.80 21.83 7.10
CA THR A 165 -1.21 21.89 8.52
C THR A 165 -0.43 22.98 9.27
N SER A 166 -0.90 23.35 10.46
CA SER A 166 -0.16 24.20 11.41
C SER A 166 -0.13 23.52 12.79
N PRO A 167 1.03 23.02 13.26
CA PRO A 167 2.34 23.04 12.60
C PRO A 167 2.37 22.19 11.32
N VAL A 168 3.33 22.47 10.43
CA VAL A 168 3.50 21.69 9.18
C VAL A 168 3.93 20.28 9.54
N VAL A 169 3.21 19.29 9.00
CA VAL A 169 3.54 17.87 9.12
C VAL A 169 3.43 17.24 7.73
N ILE A 170 4.48 16.57 7.29
CA ILE A 170 4.48 15.72 6.10
C ILE A 170 4.35 14.27 6.56
N THR A 171 3.26 13.62 6.17
CA THR A 171 3.02 12.22 6.56
C THR A 171 3.89 11.26 5.74
N ASN A 172 4.11 10.05 6.27
CA ASN A 172 4.77 8.98 5.54
C ASN A 172 4.04 8.67 4.21
N ALA A 173 2.71 8.71 4.20
CA ALA A 173 1.90 8.52 3.01
C ALA A 173 2.13 9.61 1.95
N GLN A 174 2.19 10.88 2.36
CA GLN A 174 2.48 12.01 1.47
C GLN A 174 3.90 11.91 0.89
N ALA A 175 4.90 11.65 1.73
CA ALA A 175 6.28 11.48 1.27
C ALA A 175 6.40 10.31 0.27
N ALA A 176 5.70 9.20 0.53
CA ALA A 176 5.76 8.01 -0.31
C ALA A 176 5.25 8.23 -1.75
N THR A 177 4.42 9.24 -2.00
CA THR A 177 3.96 9.55 -3.37
C THR A 177 5.11 10.06 -4.24
N LEU A 178 6.16 10.63 -3.63
CA LEU A 178 7.29 11.24 -4.32
C LEU A 178 8.20 10.22 -5.00
N VAL A 179 8.17 8.97 -4.56
CA VAL A 179 8.99 7.89 -5.14
C VAL A 179 8.64 7.72 -6.62
N GLY A 180 9.66 7.86 -7.47
CA GLY A 180 9.56 7.81 -8.92
C GLY A 180 9.24 9.13 -9.60
N MET A 181 9.06 10.24 -8.85
CA MET A 181 9.01 11.60 -9.41
C MET A 181 10.40 12.07 -9.82
N LYS A 182 10.46 13.06 -10.72
CA LYS A 182 11.68 13.82 -10.97
C LYS A 182 11.99 14.71 -9.76
N LYS A 183 13.28 14.94 -9.49
CA LYS A 183 13.77 15.78 -8.39
C LYS A 183 12.99 17.09 -8.23
N GLN A 184 12.89 17.87 -9.30
CA GLN A 184 12.22 19.18 -9.25
C GLN A 184 10.73 19.07 -8.93
N SER A 185 10.04 18.09 -9.50
CA SER A 185 8.61 17.86 -9.23
C SER A 185 8.37 17.41 -7.79
N ALA A 186 9.27 16.61 -7.21
CA ALA A 186 9.19 16.21 -5.81
C ALA A 186 9.42 17.40 -4.86
N ILE A 187 10.42 18.24 -5.15
CA ILE A 187 10.68 19.47 -4.38
C ILE A 187 9.45 20.39 -4.40
N SER A 188 8.90 20.65 -5.59
CA SER A 188 7.70 21.50 -5.71
C SER A 188 6.50 20.92 -4.98
N CYS A 189 6.34 19.59 -4.98
CA CYS A 189 5.29 18.94 -4.22
C CYS A 189 5.45 19.17 -2.71
N ILE A 190 6.64 18.91 -2.16
CA ILE A 190 6.92 19.11 -0.73
C ILE A 190 6.66 20.56 -0.33
N GLN A 191 7.12 21.53 -1.14
CA GLN A 191 6.89 22.95 -0.91
C GLN A 191 5.40 23.32 -0.91
N SER A 192 4.60 22.72 -1.80
CA SER A 192 3.15 22.96 -1.86
C SER A 192 2.41 22.46 -0.62
N LEU A 193 2.98 21.47 0.07
CA LEU A 193 2.50 20.96 1.36
C LEU A 193 3.05 21.77 2.56
N GLY A 194 3.84 22.83 2.30
CA GLY A 194 4.50 23.64 3.32
C GLY A 194 5.78 23.04 3.89
N GLY A 195 6.18 21.85 3.41
CA GLY A 195 7.34 21.13 3.91
C GLY A 195 8.67 21.63 3.35
N ILE A 196 9.75 21.10 3.91
CA ILE A 196 11.13 21.40 3.53
C ILE A 196 11.77 20.15 2.95
N THR A 197 12.57 20.32 1.90
CA THR A 197 13.33 19.23 1.30
C THR A 197 14.77 19.21 1.80
N ARG A 198 15.31 18.02 2.01
CA ARG A 198 16.76 17.79 2.19
C ARG A 198 17.20 16.64 1.29
N VAL A 199 18.30 16.79 0.58
CA VAL A 199 18.87 15.70 -0.24
C VAL A 199 19.77 14.87 0.68
N ALA A 200 19.38 13.63 0.93
CA ALA A 200 20.16 12.68 1.73
C ALA A 200 21.21 11.95 0.89
N GLN A 201 20.85 11.64 -0.35
CA GLN A 201 21.75 10.99 -1.30
C GLN A 201 21.42 11.43 -2.72
N GLU A 202 22.44 11.63 -3.55
CA GLU A 202 22.28 11.84 -4.99
C GLU A 202 23.36 11.07 -5.75
N ASP A 203 22.93 10.20 -6.67
CA ASP A 203 23.81 9.43 -7.57
C ASP A 203 24.94 8.66 -6.86
N GLY A 204 24.62 8.09 -5.69
CA GLY A 204 25.57 7.33 -4.88
C GLY A 204 26.30 8.16 -3.82
N GLN A 205 26.32 9.49 -3.94
CA GLN A 205 26.94 10.38 -2.97
C GLN A 205 25.98 10.69 -1.82
N PHE A 206 26.40 10.40 -0.59
CA PHE A 206 25.66 10.73 0.62
C PHE A 206 26.03 12.13 1.12
N PHE A 207 25.03 12.86 1.62
CA PHE A 207 25.21 14.18 2.22
C PHE A 207 25.05 14.10 3.75
N PRO A 208 25.82 14.88 4.53
CA PRO A 208 25.71 14.86 5.98
C PRO A 208 24.29 15.22 6.45
N LEU A 209 23.72 14.40 7.34
CA LEU A 209 22.40 14.60 7.92
C LEU A 209 22.50 14.84 9.42
N THR A 210 21.74 15.81 9.93
CA THR A 210 21.44 15.96 11.35
C THR A 210 20.18 15.16 11.70
N LYS A 211 20.16 14.56 12.88
CA LYS A 211 19.02 13.77 13.39
C LYS A 211 18.17 14.62 14.32
N ASP A 212 17.35 15.49 13.75
CA ASP A 212 16.56 16.51 14.45
C ASP A 212 15.04 16.24 14.45
N TYR A 213 14.59 15.04 14.03
CA TYR A 213 13.20 14.54 14.15
C TYR A 213 12.14 15.56 13.69
N ARG A 214 12.36 16.11 12.48
CA ARG A 214 11.53 17.15 11.87
C ARG A 214 10.46 16.55 10.97
N THR A 215 9.23 16.56 11.47
CA THR A 215 8.03 16.12 10.74
C THR A 215 7.69 16.99 9.54
N ASP A 216 8.23 18.20 9.43
CA ASP A 216 8.04 19.10 8.29
C ASP A 216 9.10 18.90 7.19
N ARG A 217 10.07 17.99 7.38
CA ARG A 217 11.18 17.79 6.44
C ARG A 217 11.14 16.40 5.83
N VAL A 218 11.39 16.37 4.52
CA VAL A 218 11.51 15.12 3.74
C VAL A 218 12.93 14.99 3.21
N ASP A 219 13.54 13.86 3.53
CA ASP A 219 14.83 13.43 3.01
C ASP A 219 14.65 12.68 1.69
N LEU A 220 15.34 13.14 0.65
CA LEU A 220 15.27 12.57 -0.70
C LEU A 220 16.53 11.76 -1.03
N PHE A 221 16.31 10.56 -1.55
CA PHE A 221 17.36 9.72 -2.15
C PHE A 221 17.13 9.68 -3.65
N ILE A 222 18.13 10.13 -4.40
CA ILE A 222 17.99 10.46 -5.82
C ILE A 222 18.97 9.62 -6.64
N THR A 223 18.49 9.07 -7.75
CA THR A 223 19.33 8.39 -8.73
C THR A 223 18.89 8.80 -10.13
N LYS A 224 19.81 9.30 -10.93
CA LYS A 224 19.59 9.81 -12.30
C LYS A 224 18.44 10.82 -12.35
N GLY A 225 18.40 11.72 -11.36
CA GLY A 225 17.38 12.76 -11.22
C GLY A 225 15.97 12.27 -10.81
N VAL A 226 15.82 11.00 -10.44
CA VAL A 226 14.55 10.39 -10.00
C VAL A 226 14.63 10.00 -8.53
N ILE A 227 13.55 10.25 -7.78
CA ILE A 227 13.46 9.86 -6.37
C ILE A 227 13.31 8.33 -6.28
N THR A 228 14.19 7.66 -5.54
CA THR A 228 14.20 6.20 -5.36
C THR A 228 13.75 5.76 -3.96
N GLN A 229 13.92 6.64 -2.98
CA GLN A 229 13.52 6.48 -1.60
C GLN A 229 13.29 7.86 -0.96
N VAL A 230 12.47 7.87 0.09
CA VAL A 230 12.19 9.03 0.92
C VAL A 230 12.17 8.62 2.39
N SER A 231 12.40 9.57 3.28
CA SER A 231 12.06 9.44 4.70
C SER A 231 11.58 10.78 5.24
N VAL A 232 10.63 10.75 6.18
CA VAL A 232 10.26 11.93 6.97
C VAL A 232 11.25 12.06 8.14
N GLY A 233 11.70 13.29 8.38
CA GLY A 233 12.87 13.61 9.18
C GLY A 233 12.70 13.61 10.68
#